data_AF-A0A4Y2EWL9-F1
#
_entry.id   AF-A0A4Y2EWL9-F1
#
_cell.length_a   1.000
_cell.length_b   1.000
_cell.length_c   1.000
_cell.angle_alpha   90.00
_cell.angle_beta   90.00
_cell.angle_gamma   90.00
#
_symmetry.space_group_name_H-M   'P 1'
#
loop_
_entity.id
_entity.type
_entity.pdbx_description
1 polymer ?
#
loop_
_entity_poly.entity_id
_entity_poly.type
_entity_poly.pdbx_seq_one_letter_code
_entity_poly.pdbx_strand_id
1 'polypeptide(L)'
;MGLFSRRPTRVPLLTKRHRQLRLQWTREHRDWTMDEWKRVAWLDGSRFLIHHVDGHVRVRRLPSEPLLPSCTAGHTQAGGGGIMLWGRSHGRLWDP
;
A
#
# COMPACT_ATOMS: atom_id res chain seq x y z
N MET A 1 -19.00 27.43 8.32
CA MET A 1 -17.84 26.70 7.75
C MET A 1 -17.60 25.46 8.60
N GLY A 2 -18.02 24.27 8.12
CA GLY A 2 -18.05 23.04 8.92
C GLY A 2 -16.80 22.19 8.78
N LEU A 3 -16.36 21.57 9.87
CA LEU A 3 -15.34 20.52 9.86
C LEU A 3 -15.96 19.22 9.34
N PHE A 4 -15.39 18.65 8.29
CA PHE A 4 -15.78 17.34 7.79
C PHE A 4 -15.03 16.24 8.55
N SER A 5 -15.74 15.18 8.91
CA SER A 5 -15.10 13.96 9.41
C SER A 5 -14.18 13.37 8.34
N ARG A 6 -12.89 13.28 8.65
CA ARG A 6 -11.85 12.69 7.79
C ARG A 6 -11.13 11.59 8.57
N ARG A 7 -10.76 10.51 7.88
CA ARG A 7 -9.93 9.44 8.47
C ARG A 7 -8.45 9.86 8.41
N PRO A 8 -7.65 9.62 9.46
CA PRO A 8 -6.21 9.81 9.41
C PRO A 8 -5.57 8.91 8.34
N THR A 9 -4.59 9.44 7.60
CA THR A 9 -3.79 8.65 6.65
C THR A 9 -2.87 7.72 7.43
N ARG A 10 -2.91 6.42 7.10
CA ARG A 10 -1.93 5.45 7.62
C ARG A 10 -0.62 5.66 6.88
N VAL A 11 0.41 6.09 7.59
CA VAL A 11 1.76 6.23 7.05
C VAL A 11 2.75 5.43 7.89
N PRO A 12 3.81 4.86 7.29
CA PRO A 12 4.86 4.21 8.06
C PRO A 12 5.49 5.19 9.05
N LEU A 13 5.72 4.75 10.29
CA LEU A 13 6.44 5.54 11.27
C LEU A 13 7.93 5.57 10.89
N LEU A 14 8.39 6.74 10.42
CA LEU A 14 9.78 6.94 10.06
C LEU A 14 10.55 7.58 11.22
N THR A 15 11.60 6.90 11.68
CA THR A 15 12.59 7.45 12.62
C THR A 15 13.34 8.63 11.98
N LYS A 16 14.00 9.46 12.80
CA LYS A 16 14.84 10.57 12.30
C LYS A 16 15.91 10.09 11.31
N ARG A 17 16.55 8.95 11.61
CA ARG A 17 17.55 8.32 10.75
C ARG A 17 16.95 7.90 9.40
N HIS A 18 15.77 7.27 9.38
CA HIS A 18 15.11 6.88 8.13
C HIS A 18 14.83 8.10 7.23
N ARG A 19 14.39 9.22 7.82
CA ARG A 19 14.12 10.45 7.08
C ARG A 19 15.39 11.04 6.48
N GLN A 20 16.49 11.07 7.24
CA GLN A 20 17.78 11.56 6.78
C GLN A 20 18.32 10.72 5.61
N LEU A 21 18.32 9.39 5.76
CA LEU A 21 18.79 8.48 4.70
C LEU A 21 17.94 8.58 3.43
N ARG A 22 16.61 8.66 3.56
CA ARG A 22 15.73 8.86 2.41
C ARG A 22 15.99 10.19 1.71
N LEU A 23 16.16 11.27 2.47
CA LEU A 23 16.47 12.59 1.90
C LEU A 23 17.84 12.62 1.21
N GLN A 24 18.85 11.99 1.81
CA GLN A 24 20.18 11.86 1.21
C GLN A 24 20.10 11.09 -0.11
N TRP A 25 19.45 9.92 -0.10
CA TRP A 25 19.25 9.11 -1.30
C TRP A 25 18.56 9.91 -2.42
N THR A 26 17.45 10.61 -2.11
CA THR A 26 16.76 11.45 -3.09
C THR A 26 17.64 12.57 -3.64
N ARG A 27 18.53 13.16 -2.84
CA ARG A 27 19.45 14.21 -3.29
C ARG A 27 20.55 13.67 -4.19
N GLU A 28 21.16 12.55 -3.82
CA GLU A 28 22.22 11.88 -4.60
C GLU A 28 21.71 11.41 -5.97
N HIS A 29 20.44 11.03 -6.05
CA HIS A 29 19.83 10.42 -7.23
C HIS A 29 18.89 11.38 -7.97
N ARG A 30 18.89 12.67 -7.60
CA ARG A 30 17.95 13.68 -8.13
C ARG A 30 18.08 13.87 -9.63
N ASP A 31 19.33 13.91 -10.10
CA ASP A 31 19.67 14.28 -11.48
C ASP A 31 20.06 13.05 -12.32
N TRP A 32 19.69 11.84 -11.86
CA TRP A 32 19.90 10.60 -12.59
C TRP A 32 19.16 10.59 -13.92
N THR A 33 19.89 10.22 -14.95
CA THR A 33 19.39 10.00 -16.32
C THR A 33 18.53 8.74 -16.40
N MET A 34 17.73 8.63 -17.46
CA MET A 34 16.94 7.42 -17.72
C MET A 34 17.81 6.16 -17.82
N ASP A 35 19.00 6.25 -18.41
CA ASP A 35 19.92 5.11 -18.52
C ASP A 35 20.48 4.67 -17.16
N GLU A 36 20.65 5.61 -16.22
CA GLU A 36 21.01 5.28 -14.83
C GLU A 36 19.84 4.60 -14.11
N TRP A 37 18.61 5.10 -14.28
CA TRP A 37 17.41 4.43 -13.75
C TRP A 37 17.21 3.02 -14.31
N LYS A 38 17.51 2.79 -15.60
CA LYS A 38 17.43 1.47 -16.24
C LYS A 38 18.39 0.44 -15.65
N ARG A 39 19.50 0.87 -15.04
CA ARG A 39 20.47 -0.01 -14.38
C ARG A 39 19.99 -0.48 -13.00
N VAL A 40 19.01 0.19 -12.41
CA VAL A 40 18.46 -0.21 -11.10
C VAL A 40 17.59 -1.45 -11.27
N ALA A 41 17.86 -2.45 -10.43
CA ALA A 41 17.00 -3.59 -10.24
C ALA A 41 16.19 -3.42 -8.96
N TRP A 42 14.87 -3.47 -9.08
CA TRP A 42 13.94 -3.45 -7.96
C TRP A 42 13.52 -4.87 -7.64
N LEU A 43 13.54 -5.24 -6.35
CA LEU A 43 13.00 -6.49 -5.86
C LEU A 43 11.97 -6.15 -4.80
N ASP A 44 10.76 -6.66 -4.95
CA ASP A 44 9.71 -6.49 -3.95
C ASP A 44 8.93 -7.79 -3.75
N GLY A 45 8.41 -7.94 -2.54
CA GLY A 45 7.59 -9.05 -2.11
C GLY A 45 6.20 -8.56 -1.76
N SER A 46 5.19 -8.99 -2.51
CA SER A 46 3.79 -8.64 -2.25
C SER A 46 3.00 -9.88 -1.82
N ARG A 47 2.25 -9.74 -0.73
CA ARG A 47 1.30 -10.76 -0.27
C ARG A 47 -0.07 -10.50 -0.89
N PHE A 48 -0.63 -11.51 -1.52
CA PHE A 48 -1.97 -11.51 -2.07
C PHE A 48 -2.86 -12.41 -1.22
N LEU A 49 -3.97 -11.87 -0.73
CA LEU A 49 -4.92 -12.62 0.09
C LEU A 49 -5.96 -13.30 -0.81
N ILE A 50 -6.27 -14.57 -0.52
CA ILE A 50 -7.18 -15.37 -1.36
C ILE A 50 -8.64 -15.11 -0.98
N HIS A 51 -8.94 -15.06 0.31
CA HIS A 51 -10.31 -14.94 0.82
C HIS A 51 -10.59 -13.61 1.55
N HIS A 52 -9.65 -12.66 1.53
CA HIS A 52 -9.81 -11.37 2.19
C HIS A 52 -9.38 -10.23 1.28
N VAL A 53 -10.09 -9.11 1.35
CA VAL A 53 -9.70 -7.88 0.66
C VAL A 53 -8.90 -7.03 1.64
N ASP A 54 -7.67 -6.70 1.29
CA ASP A 54 -6.88 -5.75 2.07
C ASP A 54 -7.58 -4.38 2.08
N GLY A 55 -8.06 -3.95 3.24
CA GLY A 55 -8.67 -2.64 3.42
C GLY A 55 -9.96 -2.65 4.24
N HIS A 56 -10.44 -1.45 4.55
CA HIS A 56 -11.72 -1.29 5.26
C HIS A 56 -12.86 -1.15 4.26
N VAL A 57 -13.73 -2.15 4.18
CA VAL A 57 -14.99 -2.04 3.44
C VAL A 57 -15.84 -0.93 4.08
N ARG A 58 -16.28 0.05 3.27
CA ARG A 58 -17.17 1.12 3.73
C ARG A 58 -18.59 0.79 3.30
N VAL A 59 -19.50 0.74 4.25
CA VAL A 59 -20.94 0.60 4.01
C VAL A 59 -21.65 1.92 4.29
N ARG A 60 -22.69 2.25 3.53
CA ARG A 60 -23.63 3.35 3.85
C ARG A 60 -24.86 2.70 4.48
N ARG A 61 -25.21 3.11 5.71
CA ARG A 61 -26.36 2.55 6.45
C ARG A 61 -26.95 3.56 7.44
N LEU A 62 -28.20 3.35 7.84
CA LEU A 62 -28.80 4.09 8.96
C LEU A 62 -28.33 3.53 10.31
N PRO A 63 -28.39 4.31 11.41
CA PRO A 63 -27.97 3.85 12.74
C PRO A 63 -28.71 2.61 13.25
N SER A 64 -29.97 2.41 12.83
CA SER A 64 -30.84 1.30 13.22
C SER A 64 -30.59 0.01 12.44
N GLU A 65 -29.69 0.01 11.45
CA GLU A 65 -29.46 -1.12 10.54
C GLU A 65 -28.09 -1.81 10.74
N PRO A 66 -27.54 -1.94 11.96
CA PRO A 66 -26.16 -2.39 12.10
C PRO A 66 -25.94 -3.86 11.75
N LEU A 67 -27.01 -4.66 11.77
CA LEU A 67 -26.98 -6.11 11.57
C LEU A 67 -27.58 -6.55 10.22
N LEU A 68 -27.91 -5.62 9.31
CA LEU A 68 -28.34 -6.00 7.97
C LEU A 68 -27.21 -6.77 7.26
N PRO A 69 -27.51 -7.86 6.53
CA PRO A 69 -26.49 -8.61 5.80
C PRO A 69 -25.64 -7.75 4.85
N SER A 70 -26.24 -6.73 4.22
CA SER A 70 -25.54 -5.75 3.38
C SER A 70 -24.58 -4.82 4.13
N CYS A 71 -24.71 -4.76 5.45
CA CYS A 71 -23.98 -3.89 6.37
C CYS A 71 -22.99 -4.65 7.27
N THR A 72 -22.92 -5.97 7.12
CA THR A 72 -22.06 -6.88 7.91
C THR A 72 -21.14 -7.65 6.96
N ALA A 73 -19.85 -7.72 7.29
CA ALA A 73 -18.91 -8.59 6.59
C ALA A 73 -18.54 -9.76 7.51
N GLY A 74 -18.69 -10.99 7.03
CA GLY A 74 -18.25 -12.17 7.76
C GLY A 74 -16.73 -12.17 7.93
N HIS A 75 -16.25 -12.49 9.13
CA HIS A 75 -14.83 -12.68 9.42
C HIS A 75 -14.58 -14.16 9.70
N THR A 76 -13.73 -14.82 8.91
CA THR A 76 -13.33 -16.21 9.15
C THR A 76 -12.22 -16.28 10.21
N GLN A 77 -12.28 -17.24 11.12
CA GLN A 77 -11.28 -17.42 12.20
C GLN A 77 -9.88 -17.84 11.68
N ALA A 78 -9.83 -18.54 10.55
CA ALA A 78 -8.57 -18.90 9.88
C ALA A 78 -8.30 -17.91 8.74
N GLY A 79 -7.11 -17.30 8.74
CA GLY A 79 -6.70 -16.11 7.98
C GLY A 79 -6.62 -16.24 6.46
N GLY A 80 -7.67 -16.78 5.84
CA GLY A 80 -8.03 -16.67 4.43
C GLY A 80 -7.03 -17.18 3.41
N GLY A 81 -5.89 -17.73 3.83
CA GLY A 81 -4.76 -18.02 2.95
C GLY A 81 -4.17 -16.75 2.31
N GLY A 82 -2.88 -16.78 2.04
CA GLY A 82 -2.24 -15.74 1.24
C GLY A 82 -1.04 -16.30 0.51
N ILE A 83 -0.81 -15.79 -0.69
CA ILE A 83 0.33 -16.16 -1.52
C ILE A 83 1.33 -15.01 -1.46
N MET A 84 2.59 -15.31 -1.12
CA MET A 84 3.68 -14.36 -1.20
C MET A 84 4.32 -14.48 -2.58
N LEU A 85 4.30 -13.40 -3.35
CA LEU A 85 4.92 -13.33 -4.66
C LEU A 85 6.12 -12.38 -4.58
N TRP A 86 7.26 -12.86 -5.05
CA TRP A 86 8.48 -12.07 -5.18
C TRP A 86 8.69 -11.73 -6.65
N GLY A 87 8.84 -10.44 -6.94
CA GLY A 87 9.03 -9.94 -8.29
C GLY A 87 10.28 -9.09 -8.37
N ARG A 88 11.05 -9.26 -9.44
CA ARG A 88 12.15 -8.37 -9.80
C ARG A 88 11.78 -7.59 -11.06
N SER A 89 11.99 -6.29 -11.06
CA SER A 89 11.82 -5.43 -12.24
C SER A 89 13.06 -4.57 -12.48
N HIS A 90 13.28 -4.18 -13.74
CA HIS A 90 14.32 -3.22 -14.13
C HIS A 90 13.82 -2.36 -15.29
N GLY A 91 14.38 -1.17 -15.47
CA GLY A 91 13.85 -0.17 -16.41
C GLY A 91 13.96 -0.49 -17.90
N ARG A 92 14.56 -1.62 -18.31
CA ARG A 92 14.66 -2.01 -19.74
C ARG A 92 13.36 -2.60 -20.31
N LEU A 93 12.34 -2.79 -19.48
CA LEU A 93 11.02 -3.25 -19.94
C LEU A 93 10.15 -2.10 -20.52
N TRP A 94 10.68 -0.86 -20.51
CA TRP A 94 9.99 0.36 -20.95
C TRP A 94 10.62 0.99 -22.21
N ASP A 95 11.38 0.21 -22.98
CA ASP A 95 11.83 0.62 -24.32
C ASP A 95 10.75 0.23 -25.34
N PRO A 96 10.17 1.18 -26.10
CA PRO A 96 9.13 0.89 -27.11
C PRO A 96 9.64 0.05 -28.28
#